data_AF-A0A1M4UW63-F1
#
_entry.id   AF-A0A1M4UW63-F1
#
_cell.length_a   1.000
_cell.length_b   1.000
_cell.length_c   1.000
_cell.angle_alpha   90.00
_cell.angle_beta   90.00
_cell.angle_gamma   90.00
#
_symmetry.space_group_name_H-M   'P 1'
#
loop_
_entity.id
_entity.type
_entity.pdbx_description
1 polymer ?
#
loop_
_entity_poly.entity_id
_entity_poly.type
_entity_poly.pdbx_seq_one_letter_code
_entity_poly.pdbx_strand_id
1 'polypeptide(L)'
;MKKTFIIFSLISILGLSLFSFKSIKNDFFEIAKQIEIFTNLYKEINMNYVDEVNPAELMDTAITAMLADLDPYTVYYNEQEVQNGKLNYAANFSGIGIQVDVFSDQLLVKSVKKNSPANQSGLQIGDEIIQINQVRIDQYQDDAGTLLKGKPGSKVKLTIKRNNSTKTLQITRERDKKIAVPFYKLVDQSGYIVLSQFSRSASDEVIEAFADLKEQGATSIILDLRNNPGGLLSEAINIVNIFVEKGTTIVTTKSIIEKYNRTYVTQNRALDTQIPVAVLINSSSASASEIVSGSLQDLDRGVIIGHRSFGKGLVQRPKPLNYGTQAKITISRYYTPSGRSIQALDYIDGEAVRKTEDTYQKFTTKNGRDVFSGGGVMPDVLLNQDQQSAFVKDLVNKNQIFNFILKQSKAEMSLDEIAQMNLVKDFKSYLNDVDFNYQTKTEVQLQQLKTSAENEAILQEINRQIEDLEDQLASIEDDLLQQSAEAIELLLHQELVKHQYFEEGVYQYHVKYGETVKTAVDLLNNTKKYQSTLKP
;
A
#
# COMPACT_ATOMS: atom_id res chain seq x y z
N MET A 1 -24.07 -63.94 35.62
CA MET A 1 -24.05 -62.46 35.75
C MET A 1 -22.74 -61.82 35.27
N LYS A 2 -21.54 -62.37 35.51
CA LYS A 2 -20.28 -61.74 35.06
C LYS A 2 -20.07 -61.67 33.54
N LYS A 3 -20.53 -62.65 32.75
CA LYS A 3 -20.37 -62.63 31.27
C LYS A 3 -21.27 -61.60 30.56
N THR A 4 -22.48 -61.38 31.07
CA THR A 4 -23.43 -60.40 30.50
C THR A 4 -22.99 -58.95 30.72
N PHE A 5 -22.28 -58.68 31.83
CA PHE A 5 -21.77 -57.33 32.14
C PHE A 5 -20.58 -56.93 31.26
N ILE A 6 -19.72 -57.88 30.89
CA ILE A 6 -18.58 -57.64 29.99
C ILE A 6 -19.04 -57.33 28.56
N ILE A 7 -20.09 -58.00 28.08
CA ILE A 7 -20.65 -57.75 26.74
C ILE A 7 -21.30 -56.37 26.67
N PHE A 8 -22.05 -55.96 27.71
CA PHE A 8 -22.61 -54.61 27.76
C PHE A 8 -21.53 -53.53 27.85
N SER A 9 -20.46 -53.74 28.62
CA SER A 9 -19.34 -52.79 28.71
C SER A 9 -18.58 -52.67 27.39
N LEU A 10 -18.38 -53.77 26.64
CA LEU A 10 -17.77 -53.72 25.30
C LEU A 10 -18.64 -52.98 24.28
N ILE A 11 -19.96 -53.19 24.31
CA ILE A 11 -20.89 -52.51 23.39
C ILE A 11 -20.99 -51.02 23.71
N SER A 12 -20.93 -50.63 24.98
CA SER A 12 -20.87 -49.22 25.39
C SER A 12 -19.56 -48.55 24.94
N ILE A 13 -18.42 -49.23 25.05
CA ILE A 13 -17.12 -48.71 24.58
C ILE A 13 -17.07 -48.60 23.05
N LEU A 14 -17.71 -49.54 22.32
CA LEU A 14 -17.83 -49.48 20.85
C LEU A 14 -18.82 -48.40 20.39
N GLY A 15 -19.88 -48.14 21.16
CA GLY A 15 -20.83 -47.05 20.91
C GLY A 15 -20.22 -45.67 21.16
N LEU A 16 -19.42 -45.54 22.22
CA LEU A 16 -18.71 -44.29 22.53
C LEU A 16 -17.57 -43.97 21.55
N SER A 17 -16.90 -44.99 20.97
CA SER A 17 -15.89 -44.75 19.92
C SER A 17 -16.49 -44.34 18.57
N LEU A 18 -17.75 -44.70 18.29
CA LEU A 18 -18.46 -44.28 17.07
C LEU A 18 -19.05 -42.86 17.14
N PHE A 19 -19.30 -42.32 18.34
CA PHE A 19 -19.81 -40.96 18.50
C PHE A 19 -18.73 -39.86 18.41
N SER A 20 -17.45 -40.16 18.69
CA SER A 20 -16.36 -39.19 18.55
C SER A 20 -15.85 -38.99 17.12
N PHE A 21 -16.28 -39.80 16.14
CA PHE A 21 -15.86 -39.66 14.74
C PHE A 21 -16.84 -38.85 13.85
N LYS A 22 -17.95 -38.35 14.40
CA LYS A 22 -19.03 -37.74 13.61
C LYS A 22 -18.78 -36.27 13.21
N SER A 23 -17.85 -35.57 13.86
CA SER A 23 -17.61 -34.14 13.58
C SER A 23 -16.55 -33.87 12.50
N ILE A 24 -15.68 -34.83 12.17
CA ILE A 24 -14.59 -34.64 11.18
C ILE A 24 -15.00 -35.14 9.78
N LYS A 25 -16.00 -36.03 9.68
CA LYS A 25 -16.41 -36.66 8.41
C LYS A 25 -17.34 -35.82 7.53
N ASN A 26 -18.08 -34.86 8.08
CA ASN A 26 -19.07 -34.09 7.30
C ASN A 26 -18.41 -33.14 6.29
N ASP A 27 -17.34 -32.43 6.67
CA ASP A 27 -16.72 -31.45 5.77
C ASP A 27 -16.01 -32.10 4.58
N PHE A 28 -15.34 -33.25 4.79
CA PHE A 28 -14.67 -33.94 3.70
C PHE A 28 -15.66 -34.54 2.68
N PHE A 29 -16.79 -35.08 3.15
CA PHE A 29 -17.84 -35.58 2.27
C PHE A 29 -18.47 -34.46 1.45
N GLU A 30 -18.82 -33.34 2.08
CA GLU A 30 -19.37 -32.19 1.34
C GLU A 30 -18.36 -31.63 0.34
N ILE A 31 -17.07 -31.48 0.70
CA ILE A 31 -16.03 -31.07 -0.26
C ILE A 31 -15.95 -32.04 -1.45
N ALA A 32 -15.91 -33.35 -1.19
CA ALA A 32 -15.84 -34.35 -2.26
C ALA A 32 -17.07 -34.31 -3.17
N LYS A 33 -18.26 -34.19 -2.59
CA LYS A 33 -19.52 -34.05 -3.32
C LYS A 33 -19.54 -32.78 -4.19
N GLN A 34 -19.14 -31.63 -3.66
CA GLN A 34 -19.09 -30.38 -4.45
C GLN A 34 -18.06 -30.47 -5.57
N ILE A 35 -16.90 -31.10 -5.34
CA ILE A 35 -15.91 -31.35 -6.39
C ILE A 35 -16.49 -32.25 -7.50
N GLU A 36 -17.23 -33.31 -7.15
CA GLU A 36 -17.86 -34.19 -8.12
C GLU A 36 -18.92 -33.46 -8.95
N ILE A 37 -19.80 -32.68 -8.31
CA ILE A 37 -20.80 -31.84 -8.99
C ILE A 37 -20.13 -30.89 -9.97
N PHE A 38 -19.12 -30.14 -9.51
CA PHE A 38 -18.38 -29.19 -10.36
C PHE A 38 -17.68 -29.90 -11.53
N THR A 39 -17.02 -31.03 -11.27
CA THR A 39 -16.31 -31.80 -12.30
C THR A 39 -17.27 -32.30 -13.37
N ASN A 40 -18.43 -32.82 -12.97
CA ASN A 40 -19.43 -33.32 -13.91
C ASN A 40 -20.05 -32.17 -14.72
N LEU A 41 -20.45 -31.07 -14.07
CA LEU A 41 -20.96 -29.88 -14.76
C LEU A 41 -19.95 -29.34 -15.78
N TYR A 42 -18.69 -29.17 -15.37
CA TYR A 42 -17.63 -28.67 -16.22
C TYR A 42 -17.39 -29.59 -17.43
N LYS A 43 -17.44 -30.91 -17.26
CA LYS A 43 -17.37 -31.88 -18.38
C LYS A 43 -18.56 -31.74 -19.32
N GLU A 44 -19.79 -31.71 -18.80
CA GLU A 44 -21.00 -31.59 -19.60
C GLU A 44 -20.99 -30.32 -20.46
N ILE A 45 -20.57 -29.18 -19.90
CA ILE A 45 -20.41 -27.93 -20.67
C ILE A 45 -19.36 -28.10 -21.77
N ASN A 46 -18.16 -28.60 -21.45
CA ASN A 46 -17.09 -28.74 -22.44
C ASN A 46 -17.39 -29.76 -23.56
N MET A 47 -18.28 -30.72 -23.31
CA MET A 47 -18.61 -31.78 -24.28
C MET A 47 -19.89 -31.51 -25.07
N ASN A 48 -20.85 -30.78 -24.49
CA ASN A 48 -22.20 -30.67 -25.03
C ASN A 48 -22.66 -29.22 -25.30
N TYR A 49 -21.86 -28.20 -25.00
CA TYR A 49 -22.20 -26.82 -25.36
C TYR A 49 -22.23 -26.64 -26.89
N VAL A 50 -23.11 -25.74 -27.36
CA VAL A 50 -23.40 -25.57 -28.79
C VAL A 50 -22.24 -24.93 -29.56
N ASP A 51 -21.43 -24.10 -28.88
CA ASP A 51 -20.26 -23.43 -29.44
C ASP A 51 -18.95 -24.02 -28.88
N GLU A 52 -17.84 -23.74 -29.55
CA GLU A 52 -16.51 -24.12 -29.05
C GLU A 52 -16.19 -23.36 -27.75
N VAL A 53 -15.77 -24.09 -26.71
CA VAL A 53 -15.31 -23.53 -25.45
C VAL A 53 -13.84 -23.83 -25.24
N ASN A 54 -13.09 -22.87 -24.72
CA ASN A 54 -11.72 -23.10 -24.25
C ASN A 54 -11.78 -23.59 -22.79
N PRO A 55 -11.40 -24.85 -22.51
CA PRO A 55 -11.49 -25.39 -21.15
C PRO A 55 -10.66 -24.57 -20.14
N ALA A 56 -9.45 -24.13 -20.52
CA ALA A 56 -8.56 -23.41 -19.62
C ALA A 56 -9.14 -22.05 -19.20
N GLU A 57 -9.62 -21.26 -20.15
CA GLU A 57 -10.24 -19.94 -19.88
C GLU A 57 -11.53 -20.07 -19.06
N LEU A 58 -12.34 -21.09 -19.35
CA LEU A 58 -13.55 -21.36 -18.58
C LEU A 58 -13.24 -21.71 -17.13
N MET A 59 -12.19 -22.52 -16.90
CA MET A 59 -11.73 -22.87 -15.55
C MET A 59 -11.17 -21.66 -14.81
N ASP A 60 -10.35 -20.84 -15.48
CA ASP A 60 -9.76 -19.64 -14.88
C ASP A 60 -10.85 -18.64 -14.47
N THR A 61 -11.90 -18.49 -15.29
CA THR A 61 -13.07 -17.66 -14.97
C THR A 61 -13.82 -18.19 -13.75
N ALA A 62 -14.06 -19.50 -13.69
CA ALA A 62 -14.73 -20.13 -12.56
C ALA A 62 -13.93 -19.99 -11.24
N ILE A 63 -12.61 -20.21 -11.29
CA ILE A 63 -11.73 -20.04 -10.12
C ILE A 63 -11.71 -18.57 -9.68
N THR A 64 -11.56 -17.63 -10.62
CA THR A 64 -11.51 -16.20 -10.30
C THR A 64 -12.81 -15.73 -9.66
N ALA A 65 -13.95 -16.12 -10.21
CA ALA A 65 -15.26 -15.81 -9.63
C ALA A 65 -15.43 -16.42 -8.23
N MET A 66 -15.01 -17.67 -8.03
CA MET A 66 -15.06 -18.35 -6.72
C MET A 66 -14.22 -17.63 -5.65
N LEU A 67 -13.10 -17.01 -6.02
CA LEU A 67 -12.23 -16.33 -5.07
C LEU A 67 -12.64 -14.87 -4.80
N ALA A 68 -13.39 -14.25 -5.72
CA ALA A 68 -13.81 -12.85 -5.63
C ALA A 68 -14.58 -12.54 -4.33
N ASP A 69 -15.38 -13.50 -3.84
CA ASP A 69 -16.19 -13.35 -2.63
C ASP A 69 -15.38 -13.42 -1.32
N LEU A 70 -14.12 -13.88 -1.37
CA LEU A 70 -13.32 -14.10 -0.17
C LEU A 70 -12.63 -12.82 0.32
N ASP A 71 -11.66 -12.35 -0.47
CA ASP A 71 -10.89 -11.12 -0.23
C ASP A 71 -10.04 -10.79 -1.48
N PRO A 72 -9.69 -9.51 -1.74
CA PRO A 72 -8.94 -9.09 -2.93
C PRO A 72 -7.46 -9.53 -2.93
N TYR A 73 -6.99 -10.18 -1.86
CA TYR A 73 -5.62 -10.67 -1.73
C TYR A 73 -5.52 -12.18 -1.92
N THR A 74 -6.64 -12.90 -1.89
CA THR A 74 -6.73 -14.32 -2.19
C THR A 74 -6.93 -14.50 -3.69
N VAL A 75 -5.87 -14.91 -4.38
CA VAL A 75 -5.83 -14.95 -5.85
C VAL A 75 -5.18 -16.23 -6.34
N TYR A 76 -5.63 -16.69 -7.49
CA TYR A 76 -5.06 -17.80 -8.25
C TYR A 76 -4.15 -17.26 -9.35
N TYR A 77 -3.13 -18.03 -9.68
CA TYR A 77 -2.22 -17.80 -10.79
C TYR A 77 -2.13 -19.08 -11.61
N ASN A 78 -2.50 -19.01 -12.88
CA ASN A 78 -2.32 -20.11 -13.82
C ASN A 78 -0.82 -20.33 -14.14
N GLU A 79 -0.48 -21.39 -14.87
CA GLU A 79 0.92 -21.73 -15.14
C GLU A 79 1.65 -20.59 -15.86
N GLN A 80 1.02 -19.99 -16.86
CA GLN A 80 1.59 -18.89 -17.64
C GLN A 80 1.87 -17.67 -16.75
N GLU A 81 0.92 -17.28 -15.90
CA GLU A 81 1.08 -16.19 -14.94
C GLU A 81 2.19 -16.46 -13.92
N VAL A 82 2.34 -17.70 -13.44
CA VAL A 82 3.43 -18.08 -12.54
C VAL A 82 4.79 -17.98 -13.23
N GLN A 83 4.91 -18.45 -14.47
CA GLN A 83 6.16 -18.35 -15.23
C GLN A 83 6.48 -16.89 -15.57
N ASN A 84 5.49 -16.14 -16.05
CA ASN A 84 5.61 -14.71 -16.31
C ASN A 84 6.01 -13.96 -15.03
N GLY A 85 5.41 -14.29 -13.89
CA GLY A 85 5.77 -13.73 -12.59
C GLY A 85 7.23 -13.97 -12.21
N LYS A 86 7.77 -15.17 -12.45
CA LYS A 86 9.19 -15.49 -12.20
C LYS A 86 10.13 -14.75 -13.15
N LEU A 87 9.79 -14.69 -14.45
CA LEU A 87 10.54 -13.96 -15.46
C LEU A 87 10.54 -12.45 -15.17
N ASN A 88 9.36 -11.90 -14.87
CA ASN A 88 9.17 -10.51 -14.47
C ASN A 88 9.91 -10.21 -13.18
N TYR A 89 9.89 -11.10 -12.18
CA TYR A 89 10.69 -10.91 -10.97
C TYR A 89 12.18 -10.79 -11.31
N ALA A 90 12.73 -11.66 -12.15
CA ALA A 90 14.13 -11.59 -12.58
C ALA A 90 14.44 -10.33 -13.41
N ALA A 91 13.55 -9.93 -14.33
CA ALA A 91 13.68 -8.74 -15.16
C ALA A 91 13.47 -7.44 -14.36
N ASN A 92 12.66 -7.46 -13.31
CA ASN A 92 12.38 -6.31 -12.44
C ASN A 92 13.60 -5.85 -11.64
N PHE A 93 14.62 -6.71 -11.50
CA PHE A 93 15.92 -6.32 -10.96
C PHE A 93 16.81 -5.65 -11.99
N SER A 94 16.34 -5.33 -13.20
CA SER A 94 17.14 -4.56 -14.13
C SER A 94 16.31 -3.66 -15.03
N GLY A 95 16.66 -2.38 -15.02
CA GLY A 95 15.99 -1.35 -15.81
C GLY A 95 16.94 -0.20 -16.09
N ILE A 96 16.35 0.96 -16.36
CA ILE A 96 17.10 2.19 -16.65
C ILE A 96 17.00 3.23 -15.53
N GLY A 97 16.30 2.92 -14.44
CA GLY A 97 16.14 3.80 -13.27
C GLY A 97 15.18 4.96 -13.50
N ILE A 98 13.96 4.67 -13.99
CA ILE A 98 12.84 5.62 -14.08
C ILE A 98 11.54 5.01 -13.55
N GLN A 99 10.58 5.86 -13.22
CA GLN A 99 9.17 5.50 -13.12
C GLN A 99 8.41 6.16 -14.26
N VAL A 100 7.43 5.45 -14.80
CA VAL A 100 6.57 5.92 -15.89
C VAL A 100 5.11 5.75 -15.51
N ASP A 101 4.27 6.66 -15.98
CA ASP A 101 2.83 6.44 -16.02
C ASP A 101 2.45 6.01 -17.45
N VAL A 102 1.47 5.11 -17.54
CA VAL A 102 0.90 4.65 -18.81
C VAL A 102 -0.39 5.41 -19.05
N PHE A 103 -0.48 6.18 -20.14
CA PHE A 103 -1.69 6.90 -20.53
C PHE A 103 -2.03 6.58 -21.98
N SER A 104 -3.07 5.76 -22.17
CA SER A 104 -3.66 5.31 -23.45
C SER A 104 -2.64 4.82 -24.49
N ASP A 105 -1.86 5.73 -25.08
CA ASP A 105 -0.97 5.52 -26.23
C ASP A 105 0.49 5.96 -25.97
N GLN A 106 0.83 6.41 -24.76
CA GLN A 106 2.17 6.91 -24.43
C GLN A 106 2.64 6.57 -23.01
N LEU A 107 3.97 6.51 -22.85
CA LEU A 107 4.64 6.36 -21.56
C LEU A 107 5.25 7.69 -21.13
N LEU A 108 4.73 8.28 -20.06
CA LEU A 108 5.22 9.55 -19.52
C LEU A 108 6.25 9.30 -18.43
N VAL A 109 7.45 9.89 -18.54
CA VAL A 109 8.49 9.77 -17.51
C VAL A 109 8.10 10.61 -16.29
N LYS A 110 7.84 9.95 -15.16
CA LYS A 110 7.37 10.58 -13.91
C LYS A 110 8.48 10.90 -12.92
N SER A 111 9.49 10.04 -12.88
CA SER A 111 10.67 10.25 -12.06
C SER A 111 11.87 9.61 -12.73
N VAL A 112 13.03 10.23 -12.53
CA VAL A 112 14.32 9.71 -12.98
C VAL A 112 15.20 9.56 -11.74
N LYS A 113 15.77 8.38 -11.53
CA LYS A 113 16.66 8.15 -10.40
C LYS A 113 18.00 8.84 -10.66
N LYS A 114 18.46 9.64 -9.69
CA LYS A 114 19.79 10.28 -9.71
C LYS A 114 20.89 9.25 -9.99
N ASN A 115 21.84 9.59 -10.86
CA ASN A 115 22.96 8.75 -11.28
C ASN A 115 22.58 7.45 -12.02
N SER A 116 21.31 7.23 -12.35
CA SER A 116 20.89 6.05 -13.14
C SER A 116 21.31 6.17 -14.60
N PRO A 117 21.28 5.07 -15.38
CA PRO A 117 21.53 5.10 -16.81
C PRO A 117 20.60 6.06 -17.56
N ALA A 118 19.34 6.17 -17.15
CA ALA A 118 18.42 7.14 -17.71
C ALA A 118 18.87 8.58 -17.44
N ASN A 119 19.24 8.90 -16.20
CA ASN A 119 19.72 10.23 -15.84
C ASN A 119 20.99 10.59 -16.64
N GLN A 120 21.95 9.66 -16.73
CA GLN A 120 23.19 9.83 -17.49
C GLN A 120 22.95 9.97 -19.00
N SER A 121 21.89 9.37 -19.53
CA SER A 121 21.51 9.50 -20.95
C SER A 121 20.87 10.84 -21.31
N GLY A 122 20.53 11.67 -20.32
CA GLY A 122 19.81 12.93 -20.52
C GLY A 122 18.30 12.77 -20.65
N LEU A 123 17.75 11.60 -20.28
CA LEU A 123 16.30 11.42 -20.11
C LEU A 123 15.83 12.26 -18.91
N GLN A 124 14.71 12.96 -19.07
CA GLN A 124 14.19 13.93 -18.11
C GLN A 124 12.75 13.58 -17.71
N ILE A 125 12.34 14.08 -16.55
CA ILE A 125 10.95 14.04 -16.13
C ILE A 125 10.10 14.83 -17.14
N GLY A 126 8.94 14.28 -17.50
CA GLY A 126 8.04 14.83 -18.51
C GLY A 126 8.35 14.42 -19.94
N ASP A 127 9.43 13.67 -20.20
CA ASP A 127 9.63 13.08 -21.52
C ASP A 127 8.52 12.06 -21.83
N GLU A 128 7.97 12.14 -23.03
CA GLU A 128 7.02 11.15 -23.56
C GLU A 128 7.80 10.10 -24.34
N ILE A 129 7.85 8.85 -23.87
CA ILE A 129 8.44 7.75 -24.62
C ILE A 129 7.41 7.25 -25.63
N ILE A 130 7.70 7.45 -26.92
CA ILE A 130 6.81 7.09 -28.04
C ILE A 130 7.25 5.81 -28.75
N GLN A 131 8.50 5.37 -28.55
CA GLN A 131 9.00 4.11 -29.10
C GLN A 131 10.06 3.49 -28.20
N ILE A 132 10.01 2.16 -28.02
CA ILE A 132 11.03 1.36 -27.35
C ILE A 132 11.57 0.32 -28.34
N ASN A 133 12.84 0.43 -28.68
CA ASN A 133 13.51 -0.30 -29.74
C ASN A 133 12.78 -0.13 -31.09
N GLN A 134 12.08 -1.17 -31.55
CA GLN A 134 11.28 -1.14 -32.78
C GLN A 134 9.77 -1.11 -32.50
N VAL A 135 9.37 -1.15 -31.23
CA VAL A 135 7.97 -1.18 -30.79
C VAL A 135 7.50 0.24 -30.55
N ARG A 136 6.46 0.66 -31.29
CA ARG A 136 5.77 1.92 -31.02
C ARG A 136 4.77 1.73 -29.89
N ILE A 137 4.70 2.70 -28.98
CA ILE A 137 3.90 2.58 -27.77
C ILE A 137 2.40 2.69 -28.07
N ASP A 138 2.02 3.55 -29.03
CA ASP A 138 0.65 3.72 -29.53
C ASP A 138 0.05 2.47 -30.19
N GLN A 139 0.88 1.47 -30.50
CA GLN A 139 0.48 0.21 -31.14
C GLN A 139 0.69 -1.00 -30.22
N TYR A 140 1.19 -0.80 -29.02
CA TYR A 140 1.50 -1.87 -28.09
C TYR A 140 0.35 -2.06 -27.11
N GLN A 141 -0.28 -3.24 -27.15
CA GLN A 141 -1.50 -3.52 -26.39
C GLN A 141 -1.23 -3.93 -24.93
N ASP A 142 -0.01 -4.37 -24.62
CA ASP A 142 0.37 -4.78 -23.26
C ASP A 142 0.99 -3.60 -22.47
N ASP A 143 1.37 -3.84 -21.22
CA ASP A 143 2.11 -2.87 -20.41
C ASP A 143 3.48 -2.55 -21.04
N ALA A 144 3.55 -1.43 -21.75
CA ALA A 144 4.76 -0.96 -22.43
C ALA A 144 5.92 -0.67 -21.45
N GLY A 145 5.64 -0.46 -20.16
CA GLY A 145 6.65 -0.27 -19.13
C GLY A 145 7.56 -1.50 -18.97
N THR A 146 7.05 -2.70 -19.26
CA THR A 146 7.83 -3.95 -19.22
C THR A 146 8.97 -3.97 -20.23
N LEU A 147 8.84 -3.29 -21.36
CA LEU A 147 9.86 -3.20 -22.42
C LEU A 147 11.11 -2.44 -21.97
N LEU A 148 10.99 -1.60 -20.93
CA LEU A 148 12.12 -0.90 -20.31
C LEU A 148 13.01 -1.85 -19.49
N LYS A 149 12.47 -2.99 -19.05
CA LYS A 149 13.20 -4.04 -18.33
C LYS A 149 13.94 -4.96 -19.29
N GLY A 150 14.92 -5.69 -18.77
CA GLY A 150 15.73 -6.62 -19.59
C GLY A 150 16.99 -7.06 -18.89
N LYS A 151 17.84 -7.83 -19.58
CA LYS A 151 19.09 -8.34 -18.98
C LYS A 151 20.03 -7.18 -18.59
N PRO A 152 20.66 -7.18 -17.41
CA PRO A 152 21.71 -6.22 -17.07
C PRO A 152 22.80 -6.17 -18.13
N GLY A 153 23.25 -4.96 -18.49
CA GLY A 153 24.24 -4.71 -19.54
C GLY A 153 23.68 -4.72 -20.97
N SER A 154 22.43 -5.15 -21.18
CA SER A 154 21.76 -4.98 -22.48
C SER A 154 21.42 -3.52 -22.73
N LYS A 155 21.31 -3.13 -24.00
CA LYS A 155 20.92 -1.77 -24.40
C LYS A 155 19.44 -1.71 -24.77
N VAL A 156 18.83 -0.57 -24.51
CA VAL A 156 17.49 -0.20 -24.97
C VAL A 156 17.58 1.12 -25.71
N LYS A 157 16.93 1.19 -26.87
CA LYS A 157 16.81 2.43 -27.65
C LYS A 157 15.44 3.04 -27.38
N LEU A 158 15.40 4.27 -26.88
CA LEU A 158 14.16 5.00 -26.67
C LEU A 158 14.05 6.11 -27.71
N THR A 159 12.89 6.25 -28.34
CA THR A 159 12.51 7.49 -29.01
C THR A 159 11.57 8.24 -28.10
N ILE A 160 11.96 9.45 -27.72
CA ILE A 160 11.20 10.32 -26.83
C ILE A 160 10.73 11.56 -27.57
N LYS A 161 9.62 12.11 -27.13
CA LYS A 161 9.14 13.44 -27.47
C LYS A 161 9.32 14.33 -26.24
N ARG A 162 10.07 15.42 -26.43
CA ARG A 162 10.26 16.50 -25.45
C ARG A 162 9.78 17.78 -26.10
N ASN A 163 8.69 18.33 -25.59
CA ASN A 163 7.96 19.43 -26.23
C ASN A 163 7.62 19.06 -27.68
N ASN A 164 8.00 19.87 -28.65
CA ASN A 164 7.77 19.62 -30.09
C ASN A 164 8.96 18.94 -30.79
N SER A 165 9.94 18.42 -30.04
CA SER A 165 11.14 17.78 -30.59
C SER A 165 11.20 16.30 -30.25
N THR A 166 11.62 15.49 -31.22
CA THR A 166 11.88 14.06 -31.01
C THR A 166 13.38 13.84 -30.81
N LYS A 167 13.74 13.01 -29.83
CA LYS A 167 15.13 12.60 -29.57
C LYS A 167 15.21 11.09 -29.44
N THR A 168 16.35 10.54 -29.82
CA THR A 168 16.66 9.12 -29.64
C THR A 168 17.75 8.96 -28.59
N LEU A 169 17.50 8.15 -27.57
CA LEU A 169 18.43 7.84 -26.50
C LEU A 169 18.76 6.34 -26.54
N GLN A 170 20.04 5.99 -26.37
CA GLN A 170 20.45 4.60 -26.20
C GLN A 170 20.97 4.41 -24.78
N ILE A 171 20.26 3.61 -24.00
CA ILE A 171 20.46 3.49 -22.55
C ILE A 171 20.87 2.05 -22.23
N THR A 172 21.87 1.88 -21.38
CA THR A 172 22.28 0.55 -20.91
C THR A 172 21.49 0.19 -19.67
N ARG A 173 20.85 -0.97 -19.64
CA ARG A 173 20.13 -1.44 -18.46
C ARG A 173 21.11 -1.85 -17.37
N GLU A 174 20.85 -1.43 -16.14
CA GLU A 174 21.64 -1.80 -14.97
C GLU A 174 20.81 -2.64 -14.00
N ARG A 175 21.45 -3.27 -13.01
CA ARG A 175 20.72 -3.95 -11.95
C ARG A 175 20.12 -2.91 -10.98
N ASP A 176 18.81 -2.91 -10.84
CA ASP A 176 18.10 -2.08 -9.85
C ASP A 176 18.43 -2.61 -8.44
N LYS A 177 19.35 -1.95 -7.74
CA LYS A 177 19.51 -2.16 -6.29
C LYS A 177 18.33 -1.46 -5.61
N LYS A 178 17.40 -2.25 -5.08
CA LYS A 178 16.36 -1.73 -4.17
C LYS A 178 17.03 -1.34 -2.86
N ILE A 179 17.07 -0.04 -2.60
CA ILE A 179 17.56 0.52 -1.35
C ILE A 179 16.35 0.63 -0.43
N ALA A 180 16.35 -0.09 0.68
CA ALA A 180 15.27 -0.02 1.65
C ALA A 180 15.29 1.33 2.38
N VAL A 181 16.48 1.84 2.71
CA VAL A 181 16.70 3.13 3.37
C VAL A 181 17.26 4.15 2.38
N PRO A 182 16.41 4.82 1.57
CA PRO A 182 16.88 5.73 0.52
C PRO A 182 17.50 7.02 1.06
N PHE A 183 17.24 7.37 2.32
CA PHE A 183 17.71 8.61 2.93
C PHE A 183 17.77 8.49 4.45
N TYR A 184 18.83 9.02 5.05
CA TYR A 184 18.92 9.24 6.49
C TYR A 184 19.82 10.45 6.78
N LYS A 185 19.55 11.18 7.86
CA LYS A 185 20.30 12.40 8.23
C LYS A 185 20.11 12.76 9.71
N LEU A 186 21.11 13.36 10.33
CA LEU A 186 20.96 14.01 11.63
C LEU A 186 20.20 15.35 11.48
N VAL A 187 19.07 15.48 12.18
CA VAL A 187 18.21 16.66 12.20
C VAL A 187 18.15 17.16 13.63
N ASP A 188 18.80 18.30 13.91
CA ASP A 188 19.15 18.75 15.25
C ASP A 188 19.92 17.66 16.03
N GLN A 189 19.26 17.00 16.98
CA GLN A 189 19.80 15.86 17.75
C GLN A 189 19.04 14.55 17.46
N SER A 190 18.14 14.56 16.47
CA SER A 190 17.32 13.41 16.07
C SER A 190 17.87 12.77 14.82
N GLY A 191 18.14 11.46 14.85
CA GLY A 191 18.47 10.69 13.66
C GLY A 191 17.22 10.39 12.84
N TYR A 192 17.09 10.98 11.65
CA TYR A 192 15.97 10.74 10.74
C TYR A 192 16.32 9.63 9.75
N ILE A 193 15.51 8.58 9.68
CA ILE A 193 15.71 7.40 8.83
C ILE A 193 14.43 7.15 8.03
N VAL A 194 14.49 7.24 6.70
CA VAL A 194 13.38 6.88 5.82
C VAL A 194 13.48 5.41 5.46
N LEU A 195 12.46 4.62 5.76
CA LEU A 195 12.36 3.23 5.29
C LEU A 195 11.23 3.14 4.27
N SER A 196 11.58 2.94 3.00
CA SER A 196 10.62 2.94 1.88
C SER A 196 9.98 1.57 1.62
N GLN A 197 10.65 0.48 2.00
CA GLN A 197 10.14 -0.89 1.82
C GLN A 197 10.82 -1.88 2.77
N PHE A 198 10.07 -2.89 3.23
CA PHE A 198 10.61 -4.01 4.00
C PHE A 198 11.18 -5.10 3.07
N SER A 199 12.28 -4.76 2.39
CA SER A 199 13.06 -5.67 1.54
C SER A 199 13.95 -6.61 2.38
N ARG A 200 14.60 -7.61 1.78
CA ARG A 200 15.48 -8.55 2.51
C ARG A 200 16.67 -7.90 3.24
N SER A 201 17.06 -6.69 2.86
CA SER A 201 18.16 -5.93 3.50
C SER A 201 17.65 -4.82 4.42
N ALA A 202 16.33 -4.72 4.63
CA ALA A 202 15.73 -3.57 5.29
C ALA A 202 16.22 -3.39 6.73
N SER A 203 16.24 -4.46 7.54
CA SER A 203 16.73 -4.32 8.92
C SER A 203 18.21 -3.98 8.96
N ASP A 204 19.02 -4.53 8.06
CA ASP A 204 20.47 -4.27 8.02
C ASP A 204 20.75 -2.80 7.65
N GLU A 205 20.07 -2.27 6.64
CA GLU A 205 20.20 -0.87 6.21
C GLU A 205 19.73 0.11 7.31
N VAL A 206 18.67 -0.22 8.05
CA VAL A 206 18.21 0.59 9.20
C VAL A 206 19.23 0.55 10.34
N ILE A 207 19.83 -0.62 10.62
CA ILE A 207 20.86 -0.76 11.65
C ILE A 207 22.12 0.03 11.30
N GLU A 208 22.54 0.00 10.02
CA GLU A 208 23.67 0.78 9.52
C GLU A 208 23.43 2.29 9.67
N ALA A 209 22.29 2.78 9.18
CA ALA A 209 21.90 4.19 9.33
C ALA A 209 21.80 4.60 10.80
N PHE A 210 21.22 3.75 11.65
CA PHE A 210 21.13 3.98 13.10
C PHE A 210 22.51 4.10 13.76
N ALA A 211 23.45 3.22 13.41
CA ALA A 211 24.80 3.23 13.97
C ALA A 211 25.56 4.50 13.56
N ASP A 212 25.52 4.86 12.27
CA ASP A 212 26.15 6.07 11.74
C ASP A 212 25.56 7.34 12.40
N LEU A 213 24.23 7.44 12.50
CA LEU A 213 23.57 8.58 13.16
C LEU A 213 23.91 8.69 14.64
N LYS A 214 24.07 7.56 15.35
CA LYS A 214 24.54 7.57 16.74
C LYS A 214 25.97 8.05 16.86
N GLU A 215 26.85 7.68 15.94
CA GLU A 215 28.23 8.19 15.90
C GLU A 215 28.25 9.71 15.64
N GLN A 216 27.34 10.20 14.81
CA GLN A 216 27.13 11.64 14.56
C GLN A 216 26.48 12.39 15.75
N GLY A 217 26.06 11.70 16.81
CA GLY A 217 25.53 12.31 18.03
C GLY A 217 24.01 12.32 18.16
N ALA A 218 23.28 11.48 17.41
CA ALA A 218 21.84 11.32 17.58
C ALA A 218 21.47 10.88 19.01
N THR A 219 20.59 11.65 19.65
CA THR A 219 20.05 11.36 21.00
C THR A 219 18.63 10.79 20.94
N SER A 220 18.00 10.80 19.76
CA SER A 220 16.68 10.24 19.47
C SER A 220 16.58 9.80 18.01
N ILE A 221 15.55 9.03 17.66
CA ILE A 221 15.34 8.51 16.29
C ILE A 221 13.94 8.86 15.79
N ILE A 222 13.87 9.31 14.54
CA ILE A 222 12.64 9.44 13.77
C ILE A 222 12.68 8.39 12.66
N LEU A 223 11.83 7.38 12.74
CA LEU A 223 11.66 6.36 11.70
C LEU A 223 10.48 6.72 10.81
N ASP A 224 10.75 7.13 9.57
CA ASP A 224 9.71 7.49 8.62
C ASP A 224 9.23 6.28 7.81
N LEU A 225 7.98 5.89 8.02
CA LEU A 225 7.27 4.82 7.32
C LEU A 225 6.13 5.35 6.44
N ARG A 226 6.05 6.67 6.22
CA ARG A 226 5.07 7.27 5.30
C ARG A 226 5.29 6.70 3.90
N ASN A 227 4.19 6.39 3.21
CA ASN A 227 4.21 5.81 1.86
C ASN A 227 4.90 4.43 1.74
N ASN A 228 5.18 3.74 2.86
CA ASN A 228 5.74 2.40 2.85
C ASN A 228 4.63 1.33 2.88
N PRO A 229 4.40 0.57 1.79
CA PRO A 229 3.33 -0.42 1.69
C PRO A 229 3.60 -1.72 2.47
N GLY A 230 4.74 -1.79 3.18
CA GLY A 230 5.18 -2.93 3.96
C GLY A 230 6.17 -3.80 3.20
N GLY A 231 6.02 -5.12 3.35
CA GLY A 231 6.93 -6.12 2.80
C GLY A 231 7.09 -7.30 3.73
N LEU A 232 8.32 -7.75 3.95
CA LEU A 232 8.60 -8.97 4.72
C LEU A 232 8.32 -8.78 6.21
N LEU A 233 7.51 -9.68 6.78
CA LEU A 233 7.19 -9.74 8.21
C LEU A 233 8.45 -9.89 9.09
N SER A 234 9.43 -10.69 8.64
CA SER A 234 10.70 -10.90 9.38
C SER A 234 11.45 -9.59 9.60
N GLU A 235 11.44 -8.70 8.61
CA GLU A 235 12.14 -7.42 8.66
C GLU A 235 11.48 -6.47 9.64
N ALA A 236 10.13 -6.45 9.70
CA ALA A 236 9.40 -5.69 10.70
C ALA A 236 9.78 -6.12 12.12
N ILE A 237 9.88 -7.43 12.38
CA ILE A 237 10.29 -7.95 13.69
C ILE A 237 11.72 -7.51 14.02
N ASN A 238 12.65 -7.63 13.07
CA ASN A 238 14.04 -7.24 13.26
C ASN A 238 14.19 -5.72 13.54
N ILE A 239 13.44 -4.89 12.83
CA ILE A 239 13.45 -3.43 13.03
C ILE A 239 12.90 -3.06 14.42
N VAL A 240 11.81 -3.69 14.88
CA VAL A 240 11.31 -3.46 16.25
C VAL A 240 12.33 -3.94 17.29
N ASN A 241 13.04 -5.05 17.03
CA ASN A 241 14.06 -5.59 17.92
C ASN A 241 15.24 -4.62 18.15
N ILE A 242 15.48 -3.63 17.28
CA ILE A 242 16.49 -2.58 17.50
C ILE A 242 16.22 -1.87 18.83
N PHE A 243 14.94 -1.61 19.13
CA PHE A 243 14.50 -0.78 20.25
C PHE A 243 13.89 -1.56 21.42
N VAL A 244 13.57 -2.84 21.22
CA VAL A 244 12.78 -3.66 22.16
C VAL A 244 13.58 -4.87 22.64
N GLU A 245 13.53 -5.13 23.94
CA GLU A 245 14.22 -6.25 24.59
C GLU A 245 13.91 -7.61 23.96
N LYS A 246 14.88 -8.52 24.00
CA LYS A 246 14.75 -9.91 23.54
C LYS A 246 13.61 -10.63 24.25
N GLY A 247 12.86 -11.46 23.51
CA GLY A 247 11.75 -12.25 24.04
C GLY A 247 10.42 -11.49 24.12
N THR A 248 10.36 -10.23 23.67
CA THR A 248 9.14 -9.43 23.66
C THR A 248 8.28 -9.81 22.45
N THR A 249 6.99 -10.06 22.68
CA THR A 249 6.01 -10.30 21.61
C THR A 249 5.82 -9.04 20.78
N ILE A 250 6.01 -9.18 19.46
CA ILE A 250 5.81 -8.11 18.48
C ILE A 250 4.47 -8.28 17.77
N VAL A 251 4.15 -9.50 17.35
CA VAL A 251 2.93 -9.76 16.61
C VAL A 251 2.51 -11.20 16.76
N THR A 252 1.20 -11.44 16.80
CA THR A 252 0.64 -12.79 16.77
C THR A 252 -0.21 -12.96 15.52
N THR A 253 -0.25 -14.17 14.97
CA THR A 253 -1.19 -14.53 13.90
C THR A 253 -2.25 -15.46 14.44
N LYS A 254 -3.52 -15.21 14.09
CA LYS A 254 -4.64 -16.10 14.40
C LYS A 254 -5.34 -16.54 13.12
N SER A 255 -5.70 -17.82 13.09
CA SER A 255 -6.29 -18.57 12.01
C SER A 255 -7.18 -19.65 12.61
N ILE A 256 -8.20 -20.06 11.85
CA ILE A 256 -8.99 -21.25 12.17
C ILE A 256 -8.13 -22.52 12.09
N ILE A 257 -7.04 -22.51 11.31
CA ILE A 257 -6.12 -23.63 11.20
C ILE A 257 -4.98 -23.40 12.19
N GLU A 258 -4.92 -24.23 13.23
CA GLU A 258 -3.97 -24.10 14.35
C GLU A 258 -2.51 -23.96 13.90
N LYS A 259 -2.08 -24.67 12.85
CA LYS A 259 -0.70 -24.61 12.32
C LYS A 259 -0.28 -23.22 11.80
N TYR A 260 -1.24 -22.33 11.54
CA TYR A 260 -1.00 -20.95 11.09
C TYR A 260 -1.07 -19.94 12.25
N ASN A 261 -1.35 -20.41 13.47
CA ASN A 261 -1.24 -19.60 14.67
C ASN A 261 0.23 -19.53 15.10
N ARG A 262 0.76 -18.32 15.22
CA ARG A 262 2.16 -18.09 15.59
C ARG A 262 2.27 -16.85 16.47
N THR A 263 3.21 -16.90 17.40
CA THR A 263 3.66 -15.73 18.17
C THR A 263 5.07 -15.40 17.72
N TYR A 264 5.26 -14.18 17.25
CA TYR A 264 6.57 -13.68 16.82
C TYR A 264 7.13 -12.78 17.92
N VAL A 265 8.32 -13.14 18.40
CA VAL A 265 9.03 -12.42 19.46
C VAL A 265 10.39 -11.94 18.96
N THR A 266 10.92 -10.89 19.58
CA THR A 266 12.30 -10.42 19.36
C THR A 266 13.31 -11.52 19.70
N GLN A 267 14.28 -11.75 18.82
CA GLN A 267 15.24 -12.88 18.94
C GLN A 267 16.63 -12.42 19.40
N ASN A 268 17.00 -11.18 19.11
CA ASN A 268 18.31 -10.61 19.33
C ASN A 268 18.32 -9.67 20.55
N ARG A 269 19.52 -9.39 21.08
CA ARG A 269 19.70 -8.30 22.04
C ARG A 269 19.38 -6.97 21.33
N ALA A 270 18.59 -6.13 21.98
CA ALA A 270 18.29 -4.79 21.47
C ALA A 270 19.55 -3.94 21.36
N LEU A 271 19.60 -3.07 20.35
CA LEU A 271 20.71 -2.14 20.17
C LEU A 271 20.58 -0.97 21.14
N ASP A 272 19.36 -0.43 21.31
CA ASP A 272 19.12 0.67 22.24
C ASP A 272 17.67 0.69 22.74
N THR A 273 17.48 0.27 23.98
CA THR A 273 16.17 0.24 24.64
C THR A 273 15.75 1.58 25.22
N GLN A 274 16.63 2.58 25.25
CA GLN A 274 16.42 3.85 25.97
C GLN A 274 16.26 5.06 25.04
N ILE A 275 16.87 5.02 23.84
CA ILE A 275 16.79 6.12 22.88
C ILE A 275 15.32 6.47 22.54
N PRO A 276 14.86 7.72 22.69
CA PRO A 276 13.51 8.11 22.28
C PRO A 276 13.27 7.84 20.80
N VAL A 277 12.12 7.27 20.47
CA VAL A 277 11.72 6.94 19.09
C VAL A 277 10.39 7.61 18.75
N ALA A 278 10.34 8.27 17.60
CA ALA A 278 9.11 8.67 16.92
C ALA A 278 8.98 7.89 15.60
N VAL A 279 7.77 7.48 15.24
CA VAL A 279 7.49 6.79 13.97
C VAL A 279 6.47 7.59 13.17
N LEU A 280 6.83 7.94 11.93
CA LEU A 280 5.96 8.70 11.05
C LEU A 280 5.15 7.74 10.17
N ILE A 281 3.83 7.92 10.11
CA ILE A 281 2.94 7.12 9.27
C ILE A 281 1.92 7.98 8.53
N ASN A 282 1.38 7.43 7.45
CA ASN A 282 0.22 7.99 6.75
C ASN A 282 -0.69 6.88 6.21
N SER A 283 -1.74 7.24 5.48
CA SER A 283 -2.72 6.31 4.89
C SER A 283 -2.13 5.26 3.95
N SER A 284 -0.92 5.50 3.42
CA SER A 284 -0.17 4.57 2.56
C SER A 284 0.77 3.66 3.33
N SER A 285 0.97 3.88 4.64
CA SER A 285 1.70 2.97 5.52
C SER A 285 0.86 1.70 5.75
N ALA A 286 1.33 0.55 5.27
CA ALA A 286 0.56 -0.69 5.31
C ALA A 286 1.36 -1.91 5.80
N SER A 287 0.66 -2.93 6.30
CA SER A 287 1.20 -4.26 6.60
C SER A 287 2.43 -4.23 7.53
N ALA A 288 3.63 -4.58 7.06
CA ALA A 288 4.85 -4.56 7.87
C ALA A 288 5.11 -3.18 8.54
N SER A 289 4.78 -2.07 7.87
CA SER A 289 4.83 -0.72 8.45
C SER A 289 3.93 -0.58 9.67
N GLU A 290 2.73 -1.17 9.60
CA GLU A 290 1.72 -1.17 10.67
C GLU A 290 2.09 -2.13 11.81
N ILE A 291 2.86 -3.18 11.51
CA ILE A 291 3.44 -4.05 12.54
C ILE A 291 4.50 -3.27 13.31
N VAL A 292 5.40 -2.55 12.65
CA VAL A 292 6.42 -1.74 13.35
C VAL A 292 5.76 -0.63 14.17
N SER A 293 4.91 0.20 13.57
CA SER A 293 4.26 1.31 14.27
C SER A 293 3.32 0.81 15.37
N GLY A 294 2.46 -0.17 15.07
CA GLY A 294 1.54 -0.75 16.05
C GLY A 294 2.24 -1.44 17.22
N SER A 295 3.37 -2.13 16.98
CA SER A 295 4.12 -2.78 18.06
C SER A 295 4.83 -1.77 18.95
N LEU A 296 5.48 -0.76 18.37
CA LEU A 296 6.16 0.28 19.15
C LEU A 296 5.15 1.12 19.95
N GLN A 297 3.96 1.37 19.40
CA GLN A 297 2.86 2.04 20.10
C GLN A 297 2.35 1.21 21.27
N ASP A 298 1.97 -0.05 21.01
CA ASP A 298 1.36 -0.93 22.01
C ASP A 298 2.34 -1.27 23.15
N LEU A 299 3.65 -1.27 22.89
CA LEU A 299 4.69 -1.48 23.90
C LEU A 299 5.09 -0.20 24.63
N ASP A 300 4.51 0.95 24.27
CA ASP A 300 4.92 2.28 24.72
C ASP A 300 6.42 2.55 24.54
N ARG A 301 6.98 2.03 23.45
CA ARG A 301 8.39 2.18 23.12
C ARG A 301 8.66 3.39 22.24
N GLY A 302 7.67 3.83 21.45
CA GLY A 302 7.79 4.99 20.60
C GLY A 302 6.45 5.68 20.40
N VAL A 303 6.50 6.94 19.97
CA VAL A 303 5.32 7.77 19.69
C VAL A 303 5.04 7.75 18.20
N ILE A 304 3.78 7.51 17.82
CA ILE A 304 3.33 7.48 16.43
C ILE A 304 2.79 8.85 16.03
N ILE A 305 3.26 9.40 14.91
CA ILE A 305 2.95 10.77 14.46
C ILE A 305 2.49 10.73 13.00
N GLY A 306 1.50 11.55 12.64
CA GLY A 306 1.06 11.72 11.25
C GLY A 306 -0.43 11.43 11.07
N HIS A 307 -0.77 10.53 10.15
CA HIS A 307 -2.15 10.15 9.85
C HIS A 307 -2.39 8.66 10.06
N ARG A 308 -3.66 8.30 10.22
CA ARG A 308 -4.11 6.90 10.33
C ARG A 308 -3.58 6.06 9.16
N SER A 309 -3.04 4.89 9.48
CA SER A 309 -2.46 3.97 8.50
C SER A 309 -3.52 3.25 7.64
N PHE A 310 -3.06 2.47 6.65
CA PHE A 310 -3.92 1.83 5.66
C PHE A 310 -4.97 0.88 6.27
N GLY A 311 -4.55 0.05 7.22
CA GLY A 311 -5.37 -0.94 7.92
C GLY A 311 -5.33 -2.33 7.30
N LYS A 312 -4.17 -2.84 6.87
CA LYS A 312 -4.04 -4.21 6.33
C LYS A 312 -3.53 -5.18 7.38
N GLY A 313 -4.45 -5.77 8.14
CA GLY A 313 -4.23 -6.78 9.19
C GLY A 313 -4.20 -8.25 8.72
N LEU A 314 -4.04 -8.51 7.41
CA LEU A 314 -4.09 -9.86 6.82
C LEU A 314 -2.72 -10.40 6.45
N VAL A 315 -2.54 -11.72 6.61
CA VAL A 315 -1.33 -12.46 6.22
C VAL A 315 -1.65 -13.40 5.08
N GLN A 316 -1.03 -13.15 3.92
CA GLN A 316 -1.09 -14.03 2.76
C GLN A 316 0.09 -15.00 2.73
N ARG A 317 -0.17 -16.21 2.24
CA ARG A 317 0.88 -17.20 1.96
C ARG A 317 0.73 -17.74 0.53
N PRO A 318 1.79 -17.66 -0.29
CA PRO A 318 1.81 -18.37 -1.56
C PRO A 318 1.86 -19.89 -1.34
N LYS A 319 1.06 -20.63 -2.08
CA LYS A 319 0.98 -22.09 -2.07
C LYS A 319 1.10 -22.62 -3.50
N PRO A 320 2.12 -23.44 -3.80
CA PRO A 320 2.18 -24.13 -5.09
C PRO A 320 1.01 -25.11 -5.19
N LEU A 321 0.45 -25.22 -6.39
CA LEU A 321 -0.62 -26.15 -6.74
C LEU A 321 -0.11 -27.10 -7.86
N ASN A 322 -1.01 -27.92 -8.40
CA ASN A 322 -0.67 -28.88 -9.45
C ASN A 322 -0.34 -28.16 -10.77
N TYR A 323 0.42 -28.84 -11.65
CA TYR A 323 0.72 -28.36 -13.00
C TYR A 323 1.33 -26.95 -13.05
N GLY A 324 2.19 -26.61 -12.10
CA GLY A 324 2.91 -25.33 -12.10
C GLY A 324 2.07 -24.11 -11.70
N THR A 325 0.80 -24.30 -11.35
CA THR A 325 -0.11 -23.25 -10.89
C THR A 325 0.17 -22.87 -9.43
N GLN A 326 -0.35 -21.72 -8.98
CA GLN A 326 -0.11 -21.21 -7.63
C GLN A 326 -1.33 -20.46 -7.10
N ALA A 327 -1.56 -20.51 -5.80
CA ALA A 327 -2.52 -19.62 -5.13
C ALA A 327 -1.81 -18.79 -4.06
N LYS A 328 -2.18 -17.51 -3.93
CA LYS A 328 -1.83 -16.69 -2.77
C LYS A 328 -3.07 -16.64 -1.90
N ILE A 329 -3.00 -17.19 -0.69
CA ILE A 329 -4.18 -17.36 0.17
C ILE A 329 -4.01 -16.56 1.45
N THR A 330 -5.04 -15.80 1.85
CA THR A 330 -5.11 -15.21 3.19
C THR A 330 -5.30 -16.33 4.21
N ILE A 331 -4.28 -16.56 5.04
CA ILE A 331 -4.27 -17.69 6.00
C ILE A 331 -4.52 -17.27 7.44
N SER A 332 -4.25 -16.01 7.77
CA SER A 332 -4.34 -15.50 9.13
C SER A 332 -4.65 -14.01 9.16
N ARG A 333 -5.21 -13.56 10.28
CA ARG A 333 -5.17 -12.16 10.72
C ARG A 333 -3.98 -11.98 11.66
N TYR A 334 -3.35 -10.81 11.67
CA TYR A 334 -2.35 -10.49 12.68
C TYR A 334 -2.85 -9.50 13.72
N TYR A 335 -2.26 -9.59 14.91
CA TYR A 335 -2.62 -8.81 16.08
C TYR A 335 -1.35 -8.26 16.71
N THR A 336 -1.38 -6.97 17.04
CA THR A 336 -0.28 -6.26 17.69
C THR A 336 -0.17 -6.68 19.17
N PRO A 337 0.85 -6.24 19.93
CA PRO A 337 1.10 -6.71 21.29
C PRO A 337 -0.06 -6.52 22.28
N SER A 338 -0.88 -5.48 22.12
CA SER A 338 -2.10 -5.30 22.94
C SER A 338 -3.21 -6.31 22.63
N GLY A 339 -3.08 -7.08 21.55
CA GLY A 339 -4.08 -8.04 21.08
C GLY A 339 -5.11 -7.48 20.11
N ARG A 340 -4.99 -6.22 19.69
CA ARG A 340 -5.88 -5.61 18.68
C ARG A 340 -5.51 -6.03 17.26
N SER A 341 -6.52 -6.19 16.40
CA SER A 341 -6.35 -6.33 14.96
C SER A 341 -6.54 -4.97 14.30
N ILE A 342 -5.59 -4.55 13.47
CA ILE A 342 -5.65 -3.26 12.78
C ILE A 342 -6.42 -3.31 11.44
N GLN A 343 -6.92 -4.50 11.03
CA GLN A 343 -7.65 -4.71 9.78
C GLN A 343 -8.85 -3.76 9.64
N ALA A 344 -8.79 -2.88 8.63
CA ALA A 344 -9.78 -1.82 8.39
C ALA A 344 -10.95 -2.20 7.51
N LEU A 345 -10.78 -3.22 6.68
CA LEU A 345 -11.80 -3.68 5.75
C LEU A 345 -12.31 -5.04 6.19
N ASP A 346 -13.63 -5.20 6.22
CA ASP A 346 -14.25 -6.52 6.11
C ASP A 346 -14.61 -6.76 4.64
N TYR A 347 -14.67 -8.03 4.25
CA TYR A 347 -15.04 -8.44 2.90
C TYR A 347 -16.35 -9.22 3.03
N ILE A 348 -17.43 -8.64 2.54
CA ILE A 348 -18.78 -9.18 2.63
C ILE A 348 -19.29 -9.28 1.20
N ASP A 349 -19.61 -10.48 0.74
CA ASP A 349 -20.12 -10.75 -0.61
C ASP A 349 -19.25 -10.12 -1.72
N GLY A 350 -17.92 -10.21 -1.57
CA GLY A 350 -16.95 -9.66 -2.51
C GLY A 350 -16.71 -8.15 -2.39
N GLU A 351 -17.49 -7.43 -1.59
CA GLU A 351 -17.32 -5.99 -1.36
C GLU A 351 -16.44 -5.68 -0.15
N ALA A 352 -15.53 -4.72 -0.34
CA ALA A 352 -14.67 -4.21 0.72
C ALA A 352 -15.40 -3.14 1.55
N VAL A 353 -15.91 -3.52 2.71
CA VAL A 353 -16.61 -2.61 3.63
C VAL A 353 -15.63 -2.10 4.68
N ARG A 354 -15.44 -0.78 4.74
CA ARG A 354 -14.60 -0.17 5.77
C ARG A 354 -15.33 -0.14 7.10
N LYS A 355 -14.65 -0.57 8.15
CA LYS A 355 -15.13 -0.47 9.53
C LYS A 355 -15.31 0.98 9.94
N THR A 356 -16.39 1.22 10.64
CA THR A 356 -16.77 2.52 11.20
C THR A 356 -16.36 2.59 12.67
N GLU A 357 -16.22 3.81 13.21
CA GLU A 357 -15.62 4.01 14.54
C GLU A 357 -16.42 3.36 15.68
N ASP A 358 -17.73 3.24 15.52
CA ASP A 358 -18.65 2.53 16.42
C ASP A 358 -18.36 1.02 16.52
N THR A 359 -17.68 0.44 15.52
CA THR A 359 -17.28 -0.98 15.52
C THR A 359 -15.90 -1.21 16.14
N TYR A 360 -15.16 -0.14 16.48
CA TYR A 360 -13.82 -0.27 17.02
C TYR A 360 -13.84 -0.75 18.46
N GLN A 361 -13.09 -1.81 18.75
CA GLN A 361 -12.88 -2.30 20.09
C GLN A 361 -11.68 -1.59 20.72
N LYS A 362 -11.87 -1.17 21.98
CA LYS A 362 -10.82 -0.56 22.81
C LYS A 362 -9.89 -1.65 23.37
N PHE A 363 -8.61 -1.37 23.29
CA PHE A 363 -7.49 -2.13 23.87
C PHE A 363 -6.59 -1.15 24.63
N THR A 364 -5.56 -1.69 25.26
CA THR A 364 -4.67 -0.90 26.11
C THR A 364 -3.22 -1.21 25.81
N THR A 365 -2.40 -0.17 25.70
CA THR A 365 -0.94 -0.31 25.60
C THR A 365 -0.33 -0.81 26.91
N LYS A 366 0.95 -1.16 26.91
CA LYS A 366 1.68 -1.66 28.08
C LYS A 366 1.57 -0.73 29.31
N ASN A 367 1.55 0.57 29.10
CA ASN A 367 1.48 1.61 30.13
C ASN A 367 0.06 2.10 30.41
N GLY A 368 -0.97 1.59 29.74
CA GLY A 368 -2.36 1.94 30.06
C GLY A 368 -3.07 2.87 29.07
N ARG A 369 -2.47 3.25 27.94
CA ARG A 369 -3.10 4.18 26.98
C ARG A 369 -4.14 3.46 26.13
N ASP A 370 -5.17 4.18 25.72
CA ASP A 370 -6.21 3.66 24.86
C ASP A 370 -5.71 3.50 23.42
N VAL A 371 -5.90 2.31 22.86
CA VAL A 371 -5.67 2.02 21.44
C VAL A 371 -6.83 1.21 20.88
N PHE A 372 -7.10 1.33 19.58
CA PHE A 372 -8.30 0.78 18.97
C PHE A 372 -7.99 -0.20 17.84
N SER A 373 -8.83 -1.22 17.69
CA SER A 373 -8.82 -2.12 16.53
C SER A 373 -9.45 -1.48 15.29
N GLY A 374 -9.33 -2.13 14.15
CA GLY A 374 -10.31 -2.03 13.07
C GLY A 374 -10.15 -0.87 12.09
N GLY A 375 -9.15 0.00 12.21
CA GLY A 375 -9.04 1.16 11.32
C GLY A 375 -7.62 1.51 10.92
N GLY A 376 -6.67 0.57 10.97
CA GLY A 376 -5.24 0.88 10.97
C GLY A 376 -4.74 1.40 12.31
N VAL A 377 -3.44 1.69 12.37
CA VAL A 377 -2.77 2.34 13.49
C VAL A 377 -3.16 3.81 13.50
N MET A 378 -3.80 4.24 14.59
CA MET A 378 -4.10 5.64 14.84
C MET A 378 -2.87 6.31 15.49
N PRO A 379 -2.35 7.43 14.97
CA PRO A 379 -1.25 8.16 15.58
C PRO A 379 -1.58 8.65 16.98
N ASP A 380 -0.55 8.74 17.82
CA ASP A 380 -0.61 9.40 19.13
C ASP A 380 -0.63 10.93 18.98
N VAL A 381 0.01 11.44 17.92
CA VAL A 381 -0.03 12.84 17.50
C VAL A 381 -0.58 12.91 16.08
N LEU A 382 -1.87 13.19 15.99
CA LEU A 382 -2.59 13.32 14.73
C LEU A 382 -2.32 14.70 14.09
N LEU A 383 -1.97 14.71 12.81
CA LEU A 383 -1.80 15.92 12.01
C LEU A 383 -3.02 16.18 11.11
N ASN A 384 -3.11 17.39 10.54
CA ASN A 384 -4.23 17.81 9.69
C ASN A 384 -4.40 16.87 8.48
N GLN A 385 -5.63 16.40 8.22
CA GLN A 385 -5.95 15.39 7.21
C GLN A 385 -6.16 15.94 5.79
N ASP A 386 -6.02 17.25 5.54
CA ASP A 386 -6.36 17.88 4.25
C ASP A 386 -5.64 17.24 3.04
N GLN A 387 -4.43 16.71 3.22
CA GLN A 387 -3.69 15.96 2.19
C GLN A 387 -4.35 14.65 1.75
N GLN A 388 -5.36 14.19 2.49
CA GLN A 388 -6.04 12.92 2.27
C GLN A 388 -7.48 13.09 1.75
N SER A 389 -7.92 14.32 1.48
CA SER A 389 -9.23 14.60 0.92
C SER A 389 -9.42 13.91 -0.43
N ALA A 390 -10.66 13.56 -0.76
CA ALA A 390 -10.98 12.92 -2.04
C ALA A 390 -10.62 13.82 -3.23
N PHE A 391 -10.83 15.14 -3.07
CA PHE A 391 -10.47 16.16 -4.05
C PHE A 391 -8.95 16.19 -4.34
N VAL A 392 -8.11 16.24 -3.30
CA VAL A 392 -6.64 16.23 -3.46
C VAL A 392 -6.17 14.94 -4.13
N LYS A 393 -6.77 13.79 -3.78
CA LYS A 393 -6.45 12.51 -4.41
C LYS A 393 -6.82 12.51 -5.89
N ASP A 394 -7.96 13.08 -6.27
CA ASP A 394 -8.37 13.17 -7.67
C ASP A 394 -7.42 14.05 -8.50
N LEU A 395 -6.98 15.19 -7.94
CA LEU A 395 -5.95 16.04 -8.55
C LEU A 395 -4.64 15.28 -8.82
N VAL A 396 -4.19 14.47 -7.86
CA VAL A 396 -2.99 13.64 -8.01
C VAL A 396 -3.21 12.53 -9.04
N ASN A 397 -4.32 11.80 -8.95
CA ASN A 397 -4.64 10.68 -9.85
C ASN A 397 -4.80 11.14 -11.31
N LYS A 398 -5.41 12.30 -11.54
CA LYS A 398 -5.52 12.94 -12.85
C LYS A 398 -4.26 13.73 -13.23
N ASN A 399 -3.17 13.59 -12.48
CA ASN A 399 -1.85 14.17 -12.75
C ASN A 399 -1.80 15.71 -12.86
N GLN A 400 -2.75 16.43 -12.26
CA GLN A 400 -2.84 17.88 -12.39
C GLN A 400 -1.65 18.59 -11.73
N ILE A 401 -1.21 18.14 -10.55
CA ILE A 401 -0.01 18.65 -9.86
C ILE A 401 1.23 18.49 -10.75
N PHE A 402 1.43 17.29 -11.30
CA PHE A 402 2.56 16.97 -12.17
C PHE A 402 2.55 17.83 -13.44
N ASN A 403 1.40 17.90 -14.12
CA ASN A 403 1.26 18.62 -15.38
C ASN A 403 1.45 20.13 -15.20
N PHE A 404 0.96 20.69 -14.09
CA PHE A 404 1.19 22.09 -13.77
C PHE A 404 2.68 22.37 -13.59
N ILE A 405 3.39 21.60 -12.76
CA ILE A 405 4.83 21.80 -12.53
C ILE A 405 5.61 21.59 -13.83
N LEU A 406 5.25 20.60 -14.65
CA LEU A 406 5.92 20.36 -15.93
C LEU A 406 5.77 21.53 -16.92
N LYS A 407 4.61 22.21 -16.93
CA LYS A 407 4.39 23.42 -17.75
C LYS A 407 5.17 24.62 -17.23
N GLN A 408 5.49 24.64 -15.94
CA GLN A 408 6.23 25.73 -15.30
C GLN A 408 7.73 25.58 -15.61
N SER A 409 8.19 26.12 -16.73
CA SER A 409 9.62 26.22 -17.02
C SER A 409 10.30 27.16 -16.03
N LYS A 410 10.92 26.61 -14.99
CA LYS A 410 11.66 27.38 -13.98
C LYS A 410 13.14 27.00 -13.98
N ALA A 411 14.00 27.99 -13.78
CA ALA A 411 15.42 27.75 -13.49
C ALA A 411 15.55 26.94 -12.19
N GLU A 412 16.72 26.32 -11.99
CA GLU A 412 17.02 25.67 -10.71
C GLU A 412 16.94 26.70 -9.57
N MET A 413 16.20 26.37 -8.52
CA MET A 413 15.91 27.22 -7.36
C MET A 413 16.26 26.46 -6.10
N SER A 414 16.85 27.13 -5.13
CA SER A 414 17.10 26.55 -3.81
C SER A 414 15.81 26.09 -3.13
N LEU A 415 15.94 25.15 -2.19
CA LEU A 415 14.80 24.68 -1.39
C LEU A 415 14.11 25.82 -0.62
N ASP A 416 14.85 26.86 -0.20
CA ASP A 416 14.28 28.05 0.46
C ASP A 416 13.42 28.88 -0.50
N GLU A 417 13.89 29.09 -1.73
CA GLU A 417 13.13 29.81 -2.75
C GLU A 417 11.84 29.06 -3.09
N ILE A 418 11.91 27.73 -3.24
CA ILE A 418 10.73 26.89 -3.49
C ILE A 418 9.73 26.97 -2.34
N ALA A 419 10.19 26.86 -1.09
CA ALA A 419 9.32 26.89 0.09
C ALA A 419 8.61 28.25 0.29
N GLN A 420 9.14 29.34 -0.26
CA GLN A 420 8.54 30.68 -0.19
C GLN A 420 7.57 30.97 -1.33
N MET A 421 7.44 30.08 -2.32
CA MET A 421 6.51 30.26 -3.42
C MET A 421 5.06 30.09 -2.94
N ASN A 422 4.15 30.80 -3.61
CA ASN A 422 2.71 30.54 -3.55
C ASN A 422 2.28 30.04 -4.94
N LEU A 423 2.30 28.72 -5.12
CA LEU A 423 1.99 28.04 -6.36
C LEU A 423 0.49 27.77 -6.50
N VAL A 424 -0.26 27.65 -5.40
CA VAL A 424 -1.71 27.39 -5.41
C VAL A 424 -2.48 28.45 -6.17
N LYS A 425 -2.08 29.73 -6.08
CA LYS A 425 -2.72 30.81 -6.83
C LYS A 425 -2.64 30.57 -8.34
N ASP A 426 -1.44 30.26 -8.85
CA ASP A 426 -1.21 29.99 -10.27
C ASP A 426 -1.83 28.65 -10.69
N PHE A 427 -1.81 27.67 -9.78
CA PHE A 427 -2.43 26.37 -9.98
C PHE A 427 -3.95 26.47 -10.13
N LYS A 428 -4.62 27.35 -9.38
CA LYS A 428 -6.06 27.63 -9.54
C LYS A 428 -6.37 28.11 -10.96
N SER A 429 -5.61 29.06 -11.48
CA SER A 429 -5.76 29.53 -12.86
C SER A 429 -5.54 28.40 -13.87
N TYR A 430 -4.51 27.56 -13.64
CA TYR A 430 -4.25 26.41 -14.48
C TYR A 430 -5.41 25.40 -14.50
N LEU A 431 -6.03 25.09 -13.37
CA LEU A 431 -7.17 24.17 -13.31
C LEU A 431 -8.35 24.68 -14.14
N ASN A 432 -8.60 26.00 -14.14
CA ASN A 432 -9.60 26.61 -15.00
C ASN A 432 -9.22 26.52 -16.49
N ASP A 433 -7.95 26.76 -16.83
CA ASP A 433 -7.47 26.73 -18.22
C ASP A 433 -7.56 25.33 -18.85
N VAL A 434 -7.44 24.27 -18.04
CA VAL A 434 -7.56 22.88 -18.50
C VAL A 434 -8.96 22.29 -18.31
N ASP A 435 -9.93 23.10 -17.89
CA ASP A 435 -11.30 22.69 -17.61
C ASP A 435 -11.36 21.48 -16.67
N PHE A 436 -10.61 21.56 -15.56
CA PHE A 436 -10.55 20.48 -14.60
C PHE A 436 -11.90 20.30 -13.90
N ASN A 437 -12.51 19.14 -14.12
CA ASN A 437 -13.74 18.75 -13.45
C ASN A 437 -13.47 17.65 -12.40
N TYR A 438 -13.81 17.94 -11.15
CA TYR A 438 -13.89 16.94 -10.08
C TYR A 438 -15.32 16.42 -10.03
N GLN A 439 -15.49 15.14 -9.69
CA GLN A 439 -16.82 14.58 -9.50
C GLN A 439 -16.78 13.73 -8.23
N THR A 440 -17.58 14.12 -7.26
CA THR A 440 -17.79 13.35 -6.04
C THR A 440 -18.52 12.03 -6.34
N LYS A 441 -18.33 11.05 -5.46
CA LYS A 441 -19.14 9.82 -5.49
C LYS A 441 -20.63 10.09 -5.35
N THR A 442 -20.99 11.12 -4.59
CA THR A 442 -22.38 11.55 -4.39
C THR A 442 -23.00 12.01 -5.71
N GLU A 443 -22.29 12.81 -6.51
CA GLU A 443 -22.78 13.23 -7.82
C GLU A 443 -22.89 12.07 -8.79
N VAL A 444 -21.93 11.13 -8.77
CA VAL A 444 -22.05 9.91 -9.59
C VAL A 444 -23.33 9.15 -9.23
N GLN A 445 -23.65 9.01 -7.94
CA GLN A 445 -24.88 8.38 -7.49
C GLN A 445 -26.13 9.21 -7.83
N LEU A 446 -26.04 10.54 -7.79
CA LEU A 446 -27.13 11.44 -8.16
C LEU A 446 -27.45 11.33 -9.66
N GLN A 447 -26.43 11.22 -10.52
CA GLN A 447 -26.63 10.95 -11.94
C GLN A 447 -27.25 9.58 -12.19
N GLN A 448 -26.82 8.54 -11.45
CA GLN A 448 -27.45 7.22 -11.50
C GLN A 448 -28.92 7.26 -11.06
N LEU A 449 -29.23 8.02 -10.01
CA LEU A 449 -30.60 8.26 -9.56
C LEU A 449 -31.42 8.95 -10.66
N LYS A 450 -30.88 10.00 -11.29
CA LYS A 450 -31.51 10.71 -12.39
C LYS A 450 -31.82 9.78 -13.57
N THR A 451 -30.84 8.99 -14.02
CA THR A 451 -31.05 7.98 -15.07
C THR A 451 -32.09 6.93 -14.67
N SER A 452 -32.11 6.48 -13.41
CA SER A 452 -33.11 5.51 -12.94
C SER A 452 -34.52 6.12 -12.93
N ALA A 453 -34.65 7.36 -12.45
CA ALA A 453 -35.91 8.10 -12.44
C ALA A 453 -36.44 8.41 -13.85
N GLU A 454 -35.55 8.67 -14.81
CA GLU A 454 -35.91 8.79 -16.24
C GLU A 454 -36.48 7.48 -16.77
N ASN A 455 -35.81 6.35 -16.50
CA ASN A 455 -36.26 5.02 -16.94
C ASN A 455 -37.58 4.59 -16.30
N GLU A 456 -37.83 5.03 -15.06
CA GLU A 456 -39.08 4.79 -14.33
C GLU A 456 -40.19 5.81 -14.66
N ALA A 457 -39.89 6.81 -15.50
CA ALA A 457 -40.80 7.91 -15.86
C ALA A 457 -41.31 8.73 -14.66
N ILE A 458 -40.48 8.89 -13.63
CA ILE A 458 -40.76 9.70 -12.42
C ILE A 458 -39.83 10.92 -12.29
N LEU A 459 -38.97 11.18 -13.27
CA LEU A 459 -38.01 12.29 -13.20
C LEU A 459 -38.74 13.64 -13.04
N GLN A 460 -39.85 13.88 -13.73
CA GLN A 460 -40.52 15.19 -13.70
C GLN A 460 -40.98 15.60 -12.30
N GLU A 461 -41.28 14.60 -11.46
CA GLU A 461 -41.78 14.73 -10.10
C GLU A 461 -40.66 15.08 -9.10
N ILE A 462 -39.42 14.67 -9.39
CA ILE A 462 -38.27 14.82 -8.50
C ILE A 462 -37.14 15.70 -9.06
N ASN A 463 -37.24 16.15 -10.32
CA ASN A 463 -36.17 16.85 -11.03
C ASN A 463 -35.71 18.10 -10.29
N ARG A 464 -36.66 18.87 -9.75
CA ARG A 464 -36.34 20.09 -8.99
C ARG A 464 -35.47 19.80 -7.77
N GLN A 465 -35.77 18.73 -7.04
CA GLN A 465 -34.98 18.33 -5.87
C GLN A 465 -33.60 17.82 -6.27
N ILE A 466 -33.48 17.16 -7.42
CA ILE A 466 -32.18 16.75 -7.98
C ILE A 466 -31.37 17.98 -8.37
N GLU A 467 -31.95 18.93 -9.10
CA GLU A 467 -31.28 20.20 -9.48
C GLU A 467 -30.86 21.00 -8.24
N ASP A 468 -31.72 21.12 -7.23
CA ASP A 468 -31.39 21.79 -5.96
C ASP A 468 -30.21 21.10 -5.25
N LEU A 469 -30.08 19.77 -5.35
CA LEU A 469 -28.93 19.02 -4.80
C LEU A 469 -27.67 19.21 -5.64
N GLU A 470 -27.79 19.21 -6.98
CA GLU A 470 -26.68 19.47 -7.90
C GLU A 470 -26.08 20.87 -7.63
N ASP A 471 -26.92 21.90 -7.49
CA ASP A 471 -26.48 23.27 -7.19
C ASP A 471 -25.79 23.37 -5.82
N GLN A 472 -26.30 22.66 -4.80
CA GLN A 472 -25.67 22.63 -3.47
C GLN A 472 -24.30 21.94 -3.50
N LEU A 473 -24.19 20.84 -4.25
CA LEU A 473 -22.92 20.13 -4.39
C LEU A 473 -21.90 20.99 -5.11
N ALA A 474 -22.27 21.65 -6.21
CA ALA A 474 -21.40 22.59 -6.92
C ALA A 474 -20.87 23.70 -6.01
N SER A 475 -21.72 24.28 -5.15
CA SER A 475 -21.27 25.30 -4.19
C SER A 475 -20.30 24.76 -3.13
N ILE A 476 -20.40 23.49 -2.73
CA ILE A 476 -19.45 22.87 -1.80
C ILE A 476 -18.09 22.67 -2.49
N GLU A 477 -18.11 22.31 -3.78
CA GLU A 477 -16.89 22.08 -4.56
C GLU A 477 -16.05 23.34 -4.78
N ASP A 478 -16.69 24.49 -4.97
CA ASP A 478 -16.02 25.79 -5.10
C ASP A 478 -15.10 26.10 -3.90
N ASP A 479 -15.46 25.61 -2.71
CA ASP A 479 -14.68 25.78 -1.48
C ASP A 479 -13.58 24.73 -1.30
N LEU A 480 -13.66 23.56 -1.94
CA LEU A 480 -12.72 22.44 -1.73
C LEU A 480 -11.28 22.82 -2.05
N LEU A 481 -11.07 23.63 -3.09
CA LEU A 481 -9.75 24.12 -3.48
C LEU A 481 -9.17 25.04 -2.40
N GLN A 482 -10.00 25.92 -1.83
CA GLN A 482 -9.56 26.82 -0.76
C GLN A 482 -9.28 26.05 0.53
N GLN A 483 -10.15 25.11 0.91
CA GLN A 483 -9.97 24.25 2.08
C GLN A 483 -8.71 23.38 1.96
N SER A 484 -8.38 22.91 0.75
CA SER A 484 -7.23 22.06 0.49
C SER A 484 -5.96 22.81 0.10
N ALA A 485 -5.96 24.16 0.16
CA ALA A 485 -4.88 24.99 -0.37
C ALA A 485 -3.50 24.63 0.20
N GLU A 486 -3.38 24.47 1.53
CA GLU A 486 -2.10 24.13 2.17
C GLU A 486 -1.58 22.75 1.73
N ALA A 487 -2.48 21.77 1.63
CA ALA A 487 -2.16 20.43 1.16
C ALA A 487 -1.67 20.44 -0.30
N ILE A 488 -2.35 21.20 -1.16
CA ILE A 488 -2.01 21.34 -2.58
C ILE A 488 -0.68 22.08 -2.72
N GLU A 489 -0.45 23.16 -1.97
CA GLU A 489 0.82 23.90 -1.98
C GLU A 489 1.98 22.98 -1.65
N LEU A 490 1.85 22.15 -0.61
CA LEU A 490 2.89 21.20 -0.26
C LEU A 490 3.15 20.18 -1.38
N LEU A 491 2.12 19.64 -2.02
CA LEU A 491 2.28 18.72 -3.14
C LEU A 491 2.96 19.38 -4.34
N LEU A 492 2.61 20.63 -4.63
CA LEU A 492 3.24 21.43 -5.68
C LEU A 492 4.72 21.68 -5.39
N HIS A 493 5.08 22.03 -4.15
CA HIS A 493 6.48 22.17 -3.73
C HIS A 493 7.23 20.84 -3.85
N GLN A 494 6.65 19.74 -3.38
CA GLN A 494 7.28 18.42 -3.48
C GLN A 494 7.51 17.99 -4.93
N GLU A 495 6.53 18.20 -5.80
CA GLU A 495 6.64 17.89 -7.21
C GLU A 495 7.72 18.75 -7.87
N LEU A 496 7.76 20.05 -7.59
CA LEU A 496 8.81 20.96 -8.08
C LEU A 496 10.21 20.56 -7.59
N VAL A 497 10.34 20.24 -6.30
CA VAL A 497 11.60 19.74 -5.72
C VAL A 497 12.02 18.44 -6.38
N LYS A 498 11.09 17.51 -6.64
CA LYS A 498 11.39 16.25 -7.32
C LYS A 498 11.92 16.48 -8.73
N HIS A 499 11.39 17.48 -9.46
CA HIS A 499 11.87 17.83 -10.80
C HIS A 499 13.30 18.37 -10.79
N GLN A 500 13.70 19.12 -9.76
CA GLN A 500 15.02 19.77 -9.69
C GLN A 500 16.08 18.93 -8.93
N TYR A 501 15.65 18.20 -7.90
CA TYR A 501 16.52 17.55 -6.93
C TYR A 501 16.27 16.04 -6.76
N PHE A 502 15.42 15.46 -7.61
CA PHE A 502 15.01 14.05 -7.54
C PHE A 502 14.32 13.72 -6.20
N GLU A 503 14.03 12.43 -5.99
CA GLU A 503 13.40 11.94 -4.74
C GLU A 503 14.21 12.30 -3.47
N GLU A 504 15.55 12.32 -3.58
CA GLU A 504 16.42 12.69 -2.46
C GLU A 504 16.14 14.12 -1.96
N GLY A 505 15.91 15.06 -2.89
CA GLY A 505 15.55 16.44 -2.57
C GLY A 505 14.23 16.55 -1.82
N VAL A 506 13.25 15.69 -2.13
CA VAL A 506 11.95 15.67 -1.44
C VAL A 506 12.15 15.33 0.05
N TYR A 507 13.02 14.38 0.37
CA TYR A 507 13.36 14.08 1.77
C TYR A 507 14.07 15.25 2.46
N GLN A 508 14.99 15.92 1.78
CA GLN A 508 15.66 17.11 2.32
C GLN A 508 14.67 18.25 2.57
N TYR A 509 13.71 18.45 1.66
CA TYR A 509 12.64 19.41 1.81
C TYR A 509 11.73 19.05 2.99
N HIS A 510 11.34 17.78 3.16
CA HIS A 510 10.56 17.33 4.33
C HIS A 510 11.29 17.53 5.64
N VAL A 511 12.60 17.28 5.68
CA VAL A 511 13.41 17.53 6.87
C VAL A 511 13.38 19.01 7.28
N LYS A 512 13.38 19.92 6.31
CA LYS A 512 13.48 21.36 6.56
C LYS A 512 12.12 22.05 6.78
N TYR A 513 11.09 21.66 6.05
CA TYR A 513 9.78 22.35 6.03
C TYR A 513 8.60 21.43 6.32
N GLY A 514 8.81 20.11 6.36
CA GLY A 514 7.73 19.16 6.57
C GLY A 514 7.19 19.24 8.00
N GLU A 515 5.90 19.55 8.14
CA GLU A 515 5.20 19.61 9.43
C GLU A 515 5.42 18.34 10.25
N THR A 516 5.28 17.16 9.64
CA THR A 516 5.43 15.87 10.34
C THR A 516 6.81 15.69 10.95
N VAL A 517 7.88 16.03 10.23
CA VAL A 517 9.25 15.91 10.74
C VAL A 517 9.49 16.93 11.84
N LYS A 518 9.04 18.17 11.65
CA LYS A 518 9.13 19.23 12.66
C LYS A 518 8.40 18.84 13.95
N THR A 519 7.17 18.34 13.87
CA THR A 519 6.40 17.87 15.03
C THR A 519 7.14 16.76 15.77
N ALA A 520 7.78 15.84 15.04
CA ALA A 520 8.57 14.77 15.66
C ALA A 520 9.82 15.31 16.37
N VAL A 521 10.57 16.21 15.74
CA VAL A 521 11.73 16.87 16.34
C VAL A 521 11.33 17.66 17.59
N ASP A 522 10.29 18.49 17.50
CA ASP A 522 9.78 19.29 18.62
C ASP A 522 9.33 18.41 19.80
N LEU A 523 8.69 17.26 19.50
CA LEU A 523 8.29 16.31 20.52
C LEU A 523 9.51 15.64 21.18
N LEU A 524 10.47 15.15 20.40
CA LEU A 524 11.64 14.44 20.89
C LEU A 524 12.59 15.35 21.68
N ASN A 525 12.71 16.61 21.28
CA ASN A 525 13.46 17.64 22.01
C ASN A 525 12.80 18.04 23.34
N ASN A 526 11.51 17.72 23.53
CA ASN A 526 10.78 17.98 24.77
C ASN A 526 10.56 16.69 25.56
N THR A 527 11.56 16.30 26.36
CA THR A 527 11.53 15.06 27.17
C THR A 527 10.26 14.94 28.02
N LYS A 528 9.78 16.04 28.63
CA LYS A 528 8.56 16.00 29.45
C LYS A 528 7.34 15.67 28.61
N LYS A 529 7.16 16.34 27.46
CA LYS A 529 6.05 16.10 26.54
C LYS A 529 6.10 14.68 25.98
N TYR A 530 7.26 14.24 25.50
CA TYR A 530 7.46 12.87 25.01
C TYR A 530 7.06 11.82 26.05
N GLN A 531 7.56 11.96 27.28
CA GLN A 531 7.25 11.02 28.37
C GLN A 531 5.79 11.08 28.81
N SER A 532 5.12 12.24 28.71
CA SER A 532 3.68 12.32 28.96
C SER A 532 2.85 11.66 27.85
N THR A 533 3.29 11.71 26.59
CA THR A 533 2.59 11.06 25.46
C THR A 533 2.59 9.53 25.59
N LEU A 534 3.56 8.95 26.29
CA LEU A 534 3.68 7.51 26.54
C LEU A 534 2.97 7.05 27.84
N LYS A 535 2.15 7.92 28.45
CA LYS A 535 1.37 7.64 29.66
C LYS A 535 -0.14 7.88 29.41
N PRO A 536 -1.03 7.26 30.21
CA PRO A 536 -2.47 7.45 30.12
C PRO A 536 -2.93 8.88 30.38
#